data_AF-M4C5M7-F1
#
_entry.id   AF-M4C5M7-F1
#
_cell.length_a   1.000
_cell.length_b   1.000
_cell.length_c   1.000
_cell.angle_alpha   90.00
_cell.angle_beta   90.00
_cell.angle_gamma   90.00
#
_symmetry.space_group_name_H-M   'P 1'
#
loop_
_entity.id
_entity.type
_entity.pdbx_description
1 polymer ?
#
loop_
_entity_poly.entity_id
_entity_poly.type
_entity_poly.pdbx_seq_one_letter_code
_entity_poly.pdbx_strand_id
1 'polypeptide(L)'
;MADHRAALQWIDEQLPALRAELLQLCAINSGSFNAAGVDAVGARMQALYAPLQAQAERLALPAYRSTADDGSERERPIGHALRLRKRPEAPLQVFFCGHLDTVYAADSPFQHATEQGADRLNGPGVADLKGGLLVMWAAISALERSPLRDRIGWEVLLNPDEEIGSRGSAPLLAEAARRHHLGLI
;
A
#
# COMPACT_ATOMS: atom_id res chain seq x y z
N MET A 1 -9.40 -30.51 -2.38
CA MET A 1 -8.87 -29.13 -2.54
C MET A 1 -10.04 -28.18 -2.36
N ALA A 2 -9.86 -27.05 -1.66
CA ALA A 2 -10.93 -26.06 -1.55
C ALA A 2 -11.25 -25.50 -2.95
N ASP A 3 -12.53 -25.32 -3.26
CA ASP A 3 -12.96 -24.70 -4.52
C ASP A 3 -12.74 -23.19 -4.43
N HIS A 4 -11.75 -22.69 -5.16
CA HIS A 4 -11.42 -21.27 -5.23
C HIS A 4 -12.06 -20.55 -6.43
N ARG A 5 -12.85 -21.25 -7.26
CA ARG A 5 -13.42 -20.70 -8.50
C ARG A 5 -14.26 -19.45 -8.26
N ALA A 6 -15.10 -19.46 -7.23
CA ALA A 6 -15.93 -18.31 -6.88
C ALA A 6 -15.09 -17.08 -6.49
N ALA A 7 -13.98 -17.29 -5.79
CA ALA A 7 -13.07 -16.21 -5.40
C ALA A 7 -12.33 -15.64 -6.62
N LEU A 8 -11.83 -16.51 -7.51
CA LEU A 8 -11.16 -16.11 -8.75
C LEU A 8 -12.10 -15.35 -9.68
N GLN A 9 -13.32 -15.86 -9.88
CA GLN A 9 -14.34 -15.18 -10.67
C GLN A 9 -14.67 -13.80 -10.10
N TRP A 10 -14.83 -13.69 -8.78
CA TRP A 10 -15.07 -12.40 -8.14
C TRP A 10 -13.92 -11.42 -8.37
N ILE A 11 -12.66 -11.87 -8.31
CA ILE A 11 -11.48 -11.04 -8.61
C ILE A 11 -11.51 -10.56 -10.05
N ASP A 12 -11.80 -11.44 -11.02
CA ASP A 12 -11.90 -11.07 -12.43
C ASP A 12 -12.96 -9.98 -12.66
N GLU A 13 -14.10 -10.09 -11.98
CA GLU A 13 -15.19 -9.09 -12.01
C GLU A 13 -14.75 -7.72 -11.44
N GLN A 14 -13.70 -7.65 -10.62
CA GLN A 14 -13.19 -6.37 -10.08
C GLN A 14 -12.26 -5.63 -11.05
N LEU A 15 -11.77 -6.28 -12.12
CA LEU A 15 -10.76 -5.71 -13.00
C LEU A 15 -11.11 -4.30 -13.53
N PRO A 16 -12.34 -4.02 -14.03
CA PRO A 16 -12.67 -2.67 -14.50
C PRO A 16 -12.59 -1.61 -13.41
N ALA A 17 -13.06 -1.92 -12.20
CA ALA A 17 -13.03 -1.00 -11.06
C ALA A 17 -11.59 -0.77 -10.57
N LEU A 18 -10.78 -1.83 -10.48
CA LEU A 18 -9.38 -1.73 -10.08
C LEU A 18 -8.55 -0.96 -11.10
N ARG A 19 -8.81 -1.12 -12.41
CA ARG A 19 -8.16 -0.32 -13.45
C ARG A 19 -8.48 1.17 -13.29
N ALA A 20 -9.75 1.51 -13.08
CA ALA A 20 -10.16 2.89 -12.85
C ALA A 20 -9.50 3.47 -11.57
N GLU A 21 -9.46 2.67 -10.50
CA GLU A 21 -8.83 3.07 -9.25
C GLU A 21 -7.32 3.30 -9.42
N LEU A 22 -6.63 2.44 -10.18
CA LEU A 22 -5.21 2.56 -10.48
C LEU A 22 -4.90 3.86 -11.24
N LEU A 23 -5.69 4.20 -12.26
CA LEU A 23 -5.52 5.44 -13.01
C LEU A 23 -5.61 6.66 -12.09
N GLN A 24 -6.57 6.64 -11.17
CA GLN A 24 -6.76 7.71 -10.20
C GLN A 24 -5.64 7.75 -9.15
N LEU A 25 -5.11 6.60 -8.70
CA LEU A 25 -3.95 6.56 -7.81
C LEU A 25 -2.71 7.11 -8.53
N CYS A 26 -2.50 6.77 -9.80
CA CYS A 26 -1.39 7.27 -10.60
C CYS A 26 -1.44 8.79 -10.80
N ALA A 27 -2.65 9.37 -10.86
CA ALA A 27 -2.82 10.82 -10.97
C ALA A 27 -2.44 11.58 -9.69
N ILE A 28 -2.26 10.89 -8.57
CA ILE A 28 -1.74 11.48 -7.32
C ILE A 28 -0.22 11.31 -7.31
N ASN A 29 0.52 12.40 -7.46
CA ASN A 29 1.96 12.35 -7.21
C ASN A 29 2.20 11.98 -5.74
N SER A 30 2.95 10.92 -5.50
CA SER A 30 3.34 10.48 -4.16
C SER A 30 4.84 10.27 -4.08
N GLY A 31 5.65 11.19 -4.63
CA GLY A 31 7.10 11.17 -4.40
C GLY A 31 7.42 11.09 -2.90
N SER A 32 8.48 10.40 -2.48
CA SER A 32 8.75 10.15 -1.05
C SER A 32 8.84 11.42 -0.18
N PHE A 33 9.21 12.57 -0.77
CA PHE A 33 9.26 13.87 -0.09
C PHE A 33 8.04 14.76 -0.36
N ASN A 34 7.04 14.27 -1.10
CA ASN A 34 5.73 14.88 -1.26
C ASN A 34 4.75 14.29 -0.22
N ALA A 35 4.96 14.65 1.05
CA ALA A 35 4.19 14.10 2.18
C ALA A 35 2.67 14.21 1.98
N ALA A 36 2.18 15.34 1.45
CA ALA A 36 0.76 15.53 1.17
C ALA A 36 0.22 14.54 0.11
N GLY A 37 1.03 14.26 -0.92
CA GLY A 37 0.71 13.29 -1.96
C GLY A 37 0.68 11.86 -1.43
N VAL A 38 1.68 11.49 -0.62
CA VAL A 38 1.73 10.20 0.08
C VAL A 38 0.51 10.02 0.99
N ASP A 39 0.16 11.03 1.77
CA ASP A 39 -1.02 11.02 2.64
C ASP A 39 -2.34 10.93 1.86
N ALA A 40 -2.39 11.51 0.65
CA ALA A 40 -3.55 11.40 -0.24
C ALA A 40 -3.71 9.97 -0.80
N VAL A 41 -2.62 9.32 -1.20
CA VAL A 41 -2.63 7.89 -1.57
C VAL A 41 -3.07 7.04 -0.38
N GLY A 42 -2.51 7.28 0.81
CA GLY A 42 -2.90 6.60 2.04
C GLY A 42 -4.38 6.78 2.37
N ALA A 43 -4.93 7.98 2.19
CA ALA A 43 -6.36 8.24 2.39
C ALA A 43 -7.25 7.44 1.44
N ARG A 44 -6.82 7.33 0.19
CA ARG A 44 -7.53 6.60 -0.84
C ARG A 44 -7.51 5.10 -0.58
N MET A 45 -6.35 4.56 -0.19
CA MET A 45 -6.25 3.17 0.26
C MET A 45 -7.11 2.92 1.50
N GLN A 46 -7.09 3.79 2.51
CA GLN A 46 -7.94 3.66 3.70
C GLN A 46 -9.43 3.60 3.33
N ALA A 47 -9.88 4.45 2.39
CA ALA A 47 -11.26 4.42 1.89
C ALA A 47 -11.58 3.11 1.16
N LEU A 48 -10.65 2.59 0.34
CA LEU A 48 -10.81 1.33 -0.38
C LEU A 48 -10.94 0.13 0.58
N TYR A 49 -10.23 0.14 1.71
CA TYR A 49 -10.32 -0.89 2.76
C TYR A 49 -11.51 -0.71 3.70
N ALA A 50 -12.18 0.44 3.73
CA ALA A 50 -13.28 0.72 4.67
C ALA A 50 -14.44 -0.31 4.63
N PRO A 51 -14.90 -0.80 3.47
CA PRO A 51 -15.93 -1.83 3.40
C PRO A 51 -15.52 -3.16 4.05
N LEU A 52 -14.22 -3.40 4.23
CA LEU A 52 -13.71 -4.58 4.94
C LEU A 52 -13.77 -4.43 6.46
N GLN A 53 -14.15 -3.26 7.00
CA GLN A 53 -14.33 -3.02 8.44
C GLN A 53 -13.08 -3.38 9.27
N ALA A 54 -11.90 -3.10 8.74
CA ALA A 54 -10.66 -3.20 9.46
C ALA A 54 -10.44 -1.96 10.35
N GLN A 55 -9.74 -2.13 11.46
CA GLN A 55 -9.26 -1.00 12.25
C GLN A 55 -8.16 -0.29 11.44
N ALA A 56 -8.34 1.00 11.18
CA ALA A 56 -7.39 1.83 10.45
C ALA A 56 -6.69 2.81 11.40
N GLU A 57 -5.39 2.97 11.25
CA GLU A 57 -4.56 3.89 12.01
C GLU A 57 -3.56 4.57 11.06
N ARG A 58 -3.45 5.90 11.17
CA ARG A 58 -2.38 6.67 10.51
C ARG A 58 -1.30 6.98 11.52
N LEU A 59 -0.08 6.58 11.20
CA LEU A 59 1.07 6.64 12.08
C LEU A 59 2.02 7.72 11.57
N ALA A 60 2.23 8.76 12.38
CA ALA A 60 3.23 9.78 12.08
C ALA A 60 4.64 9.17 12.22
N LEU A 61 5.51 9.48 11.27
CA LEU A 61 6.89 9.04 11.27
C LEU A 61 7.84 10.23 11.47
N PRO A 62 9.04 10.02 12.02
CA PRO A 62 10.06 11.06 12.08
C PRO A 62 10.42 11.54 10.66
N ALA A 63 10.77 12.82 10.53
CA ALA A 63 11.26 13.37 9.28
C ALA A 63 12.49 12.60 8.79
N TYR A 64 12.64 12.47 7.47
CA TYR A 64 13.79 11.85 6.86
C TYR A 64 15.03 12.73 7.04
N ARG A 65 16.09 12.16 7.59
CA ARG A 65 17.38 12.82 7.82
C ARG A 65 18.42 12.35 6.80
N SER A 66 19.07 13.32 6.16
CA SER A 66 20.17 13.10 5.22
C SER A 66 21.26 14.15 5.39
N THR A 67 22.49 13.80 5.01
CA THR A 67 23.63 14.73 4.95
C THR A 67 23.76 15.26 3.52
N ALA A 68 23.90 16.58 3.39
CA ALA A 68 24.13 17.24 2.11
C ALA A 68 25.63 17.24 1.73
N ASP A 69 25.93 17.65 0.50
CA ASP A 69 27.31 17.67 -0.03
C ASP A 69 28.26 18.60 0.75
N ASP A 70 27.71 19.61 1.44
CA ASP A 70 28.46 20.52 2.31
C ASP A 70 28.63 20.00 3.75
N GLY A 71 28.18 18.76 4.02
CA GLY A 71 28.22 18.13 5.34
C GLY A 71 27.10 18.58 6.29
N SER A 72 26.21 19.49 5.87
CA SER A 72 25.08 19.91 6.70
C SER A 72 24.00 18.83 6.77
N GLU A 73 23.30 18.76 7.90
CA GLU A 73 22.12 17.90 8.04
C GLU A 73 20.90 18.56 7.39
N ARG A 74 20.10 17.76 6.69
CA ARG A 74 18.80 18.14 6.13
C ARG A 74 17.72 17.22 6.65
N GLU A 75 16.62 17.82 7.07
CA GLU A 75 15.38 17.13 7.42
C GLU A 75 14.33 17.40 6.36
N ARG A 76 13.61 16.36 5.94
CA ARG A 76 12.46 16.48 5.04
C ARG A 76 11.27 15.72 5.62
N PRO A 77 10.08 16.33 5.71
CA PRO A 77 8.89 15.62 6.13
C PRO A 77 8.57 14.50 5.13
N ILE A 78 8.05 13.39 5.66
CA ILE A 78 7.52 12.27 4.90
C ILE A 78 6.05 12.07 5.28
N GLY A 79 5.30 11.32 4.46
CA GLY A 79 3.90 11.02 4.76
C GLY A 79 3.73 10.13 5.99
N HIS A 80 2.48 9.86 6.35
CA HIS A 80 2.13 8.91 7.40
C HIS A 80 2.17 7.48 6.86
N ALA A 81 2.52 6.53 7.71
CA ALA A 81 2.22 5.13 7.43
C ALA A 81 0.72 4.86 7.68
N LEU A 82 0.12 3.96 6.90
CA LEU A 82 -1.23 3.46 7.12
C LEU A 82 -1.16 2.02 7.63
N ARG A 83 -1.70 1.78 8.81
CA ARG A 83 -1.86 0.45 9.40
C ARG A 83 -3.34 0.05 9.38
N LEU A 84 -3.64 -1.12 8.83
CA LEU A 84 -4.99 -1.69 8.78
C LEU A 84 -4.95 -3.08 9.42
N ARG A 85 -5.82 -3.35 10.39
CA ARG A 85 -5.84 -4.63 11.11
C ARG A 85 -7.23 -5.22 11.20
N LYS A 86 -7.34 -6.53 11.01
CA LYS A 86 -8.58 -7.27 11.22
C LYS A 86 -8.32 -8.62 11.87
N ARG A 87 -9.14 -8.97 12.87
CA ARG A 87 -9.09 -10.23 13.64
C ARG A 87 -7.69 -10.54 14.22
N PRO A 88 -7.14 -9.67 15.09
CA PRO A 88 -5.80 -9.90 15.68
C PRO A 88 -5.71 -11.17 16.54
N GLU A 89 -6.84 -11.74 16.96
CA GLU A 89 -6.92 -12.97 17.77
C GLU A 89 -7.16 -14.24 16.93
N ALA A 90 -7.24 -14.14 15.61
CA ALA A 90 -7.42 -15.31 14.76
C ALA A 90 -6.20 -16.24 14.80
N PRO A 91 -6.39 -17.56 14.67
CA PRO A 91 -5.33 -18.55 14.89
C PRO A 91 -4.17 -18.43 13.89
N LEU A 92 -4.44 -18.00 12.65
CA LEU A 92 -3.40 -17.62 11.70
C LEU A 92 -3.37 -16.09 11.58
N GLN A 93 -2.17 -15.52 11.61
CA GLN A 93 -1.92 -14.09 11.47
C GLN A 93 -0.99 -13.87 10.28
N VAL A 94 -1.44 -13.12 9.29
CA VAL A 94 -0.69 -12.82 8.05
C VAL A 94 -0.40 -11.32 7.97
N PHE A 95 0.85 -10.98 7.72
CA PHE A 95 1.29 -9.62 7.49
C PHE A 95 1.43 -9.33 5.99
N PHE A 96 0.96 -8.17 5.56
CA PHE A 96 1.17 -7.63 4.22
C PHE A 96 1.84 -6.27 4.35
N CYS A 97 2.91 -6.08 3.60
CA CYS A 97 3.59 -4.80 3.48
C CYS A 97 3.46 -4.28 2.05
N GLY A 98 3.38 -2.96 1.92
CA GLY A 98 3.51 -2.24 0.67
C GLY A 98 3.94 -0.81 0.96
N HIS A 99 4.14 -0.02 -0.08
CA HIS A 99 4.54 1.38 0.06
C HIS A 99 3.58 2.32 -0.68
N LEU A 100 3.45 3.53 -0.15
CA LEU A 100 2.58 4.58 -0.65
C LEU A 100 3.35 5.57 -1.54
N ASP A 101 4.66 5.66 -1.32
CA ASP A 101 5.52 6.59 -2.03
C ASP A 101 5.92 6.07 -3.40
N THR A 102 6.67 6.88 -4.13
CA THR A 102 7.27 6.55 -5.42
C THR A 102 8.57 7.32 -5.54
N VAL A 103 9.45 6.90 -6.45
CA VAL A 103 10.65 7.67 -6.82
C VAL A 103 10.36 9.04 -7.49
N TYR A 104 9.13 9.32 -7.92
CA TYR A 104 8.84 10.49 -8.75
C TYR A 104 8.58 11.74 -7.93
N ALA A 105 9.51 12.69 -7.98
CA ALA A 105 9.39 13.99 -7.30
C ALA A 105 8.13 14.77 -7.70
N ALA A 106 7.71 15.71 -6.85
CA ALA A 106 6.50 16.51 -7.04
C ALA A 106 6.49 17.31 -8.35
N ASP A 107 7.66 17.74 -8.82
CA ASP A 107 7.89 18.49 -10.05
C ASP A 107 8.27 17.61 -11.25
N SER A 108 8.25 16.29 -11.10
CA SER A 108 8.49 15.35 -12.21
C SER A 108 7.55 15.63 -13.39
N PRO A 109 7.99 15.50 -14.66
CA PRO A 109 7.07 15.57 -15.80
C PRO A 109 6.18 14.31 -15.92
N PHE A 110 6.53 13.20 -15.25
CA PHE A 110 5.79 11.95 -15.31
C PHE A 110 4.72 11.88 -14.23
N GLN A 111 3.57 12.49 -14.49
CA GLN A 111 2.48 12.68 -13.52
C GLN A 111 1.20 11.90 -13.83
N HIS A 112 1.09 11.34 -15.02
CA HIS A 112 -0.14 10.72 -15.49
C HIS A 112 0.12 9.35 -16.11
N ALA A 113 -0.83 8.44 -15.93
CA ALA A 113 -0.82 7.16 -16.59
C ALA A 113 -1.42 7.27 -18.00
N THR A 114 -0.80 6.57 -18.95
CA THR A 114 -1.23 6.47 -20.34
C THR A 114 -1.43 5.00 -20.68
N GLU A 115 -2.57 4.68 -21.30
CA GLU A 115 -2.85 3.34 -21.79
C GLU A 115 -2.03 3.05 -23.04
N GLN A 116 -1.42 1.86 -23.11
CA GLN A 116 -0.56 1.43 -24.20
C GLN A 116 -1.12 0.15 -24.83
N GLY A 117 -2.23 0.28 -25.55
CA GLY A 117 -2.95 -0.86 -26.12
C GLY A 117 -3.94 -1.47 -25.12
N ALA A 118 -4.29 -2.75 -25.29
CA ALA A 118 -5.37 -3.38 -24.55
C ALA A 118 -4.97 -3.79 -23.12
N ASP A 119 -3.71 -4.13 -22.90
CA ASP A 119 -3.21 -4.88 -21.74
C ASP A 119 -2.05 -4.21 -21.00
N ARG A 120 -1.64 -2.99 -21.41
CA ARG A 120 -0.51 -2.28 -20.80
C ARG A 120 -0.90 -0.88 -20.36
N LEU A 121 -0.41 -0.51 -19.19
CA LEU A 121 -0.53 0.82 -18.63
C LEU A 121 0.86 1.33 -18.27
N ASN A 122 1.20 2.54 -18.73
CA ASN A 122 2.45 3.21 -18.39
C ASN A 122 2.15 4.45 -17.55
N GLY A 123 2.58 4.47 -16.29
CA GLY A 123 2.29 5.59 -15.39
C GLY A 123 3.13 5.54 -14.11
N PRO A 124 3.20 6.67 -13.38
CA PRO A 124 4.01 6.77 -12.18
C PRO A 124 3.47 5.88 -11.07
N GLY A 125 4.29 4.92 -10.66
CA GLY A 125 4.00 3.94 -9.63
C GLY A 125 2.99 2.87 -10.02
N VAL A 126 2.67 2.72 -11.32
CA VAL A 126 1.75 1.66 -11.80
C VAL A 126 2.22 0.28 -11.36
N ALA A 127 3.48 -0.05 -11.63
CA ALA A 127 4.08 -1.33 -11.24
C ALA A 127 4.60 -1.29 -9.80
N ASP A 128 5.16 -0.15 -9.38
CA ASP A 128 5.85 -0.01 -8.10
C ASP A 128 5.32 1.21 -7.30
N LEU A 129 4.39 1.02 -6.37
CA LEU A 129 3.65 -0.22 -6.11
C LEU A 129 2.14 -0.06 -6.14
N LYS A 130 1.60 1.02 -6.72
CA LYS A 130 0.14 1.30 -6.71
C LYS A 130 -0.69 0.15 -7.29
N GLY A 131 -0.21 -0.52 -8.33
CA GLY A 131 -0.85 -1.73 -8.85
C GLY A 131 -0.81 -2.90 -7.86
N GLY A 132 0.34 -3.13 -7.22
CA GLY A 132 0.50 -4.15 -6.18
C GLY A 132 -0.40 -3.92 -4.96
N LEU A 133 -0.61 -2.66 -4.56
CA LEU A 133 -1.55 -2.31 -3.49
C LEU A 133 -2.99 -2.74 -3.79
N LEU A 134 -3.41 -2.61 -5.06
CA LEU A 134 -4.75 -3.02 -5.51
C LEU A 134 -4.88 -4.54 -5.63
N VAL A 135 -3.83 -5.23 -6.09
CA VAL A 135 -3.77 -6.69 -6.09
C VAL A 135 -3.88 -7.23 -4.66
N MET A 136 -3.16 -6.64 -3.72
CA MET A 136 -3.22 -6.98 -2.30
C MET A 136 -4.65 -6.78 -1.75
N TRP A 137 -5.27 -5.63 -2.01
CA TRP A 137 -6.65 -5.37 -1.59
C TRP A 137 -7.64 -6.38 -2.18
N ALA A 138 -7.48 -6.76 -3.46
CA ALA A 138 -8.34 -7.75 -4.11
C ALA A 138 -8.20 -9.14 -3.47
N ALA A 139 -6.97 -9.56 -3.18
CA ALA A 139 -6.70 -10.83 -2.50
C ALA A 139 -7.32 -10.88 -1.09
N ILE A 140 -7.14 -9.82 -0.29
CA ILE A 140 -7.73 -9.72 1.05
C ILE A 140 -9.27 -9.68 0.96
N SER A 141 -9.82 -8.93 0.00
CA SER A 141 -11.26 -8.86 -0.22
C SER A 141 -11.86 -10.22 -0.59
N ALA A 142 -11.16 -11.01 -1.40
CA ALA A 142 -11.54 -12.38 -1.72
C ALA A 142 -11.45 -13.30 -0.49
N LEU A 143 -10.41 -13.17 0.33
CA LEU A 143 -10.29 -13.87 1.62
C LEU A 143 -11.48 -13.57 2.53
N GLU A 144 -11.88 -12.30 2.65
CA GLU A 144 -13.00 -11.86 3.49
C GLU A 144 -14.37 -12.40 3.05
N ARG A 145 -14.48 -12.85 1.78
CA ARG A 145 -15.65 -13.54 1.21
C ARG A 145 -15.57 -15.06 1.35
N SER A 146 -14.41 -15.59 1.73
CA SER A 146 -14.20 -17.03 1.84
C SER A 146 -14.66 -17.59 3.19
N PRO A 147 -14.92 -18.91 3.26
CA PRO A 147 -15.17 -19.61 4.53
C PRO A 147 -13.99 -19.57 5.51
N LEU A 148 -12.80 -19.15 5.07
CA LEU A 148 -11.58 -19.09 5.89
C LEU A 148 -11.42 -17.76 6.64
N ARG A 149 -12.24 -16.74 6.34
CA ARG A 149 -12.07 -15.37 6.86
C ARG A 149 -11.96 -15.30 8.39
N ASP A 150 -12.67 -16.15 9.11
CA ASP A 150 -12.73 -16.10 10.58
C ASP A 150 -11.53 -16.84 11.22
N ARG A 151 -10.74 -17.56 10.41
CA ARG A 151 -9.53 -18.27 10.85
C ARG A 151 -8.24 -17.50 10.55
N ILE A 152 -8.32 -16.44 9.74
CA ILE A 152 -7.16 -15.69 9.27
C ILE A 152 -7.34 -14.22 9.65
N GLY A 153 -6.49 -13.76 10.57
CA GLY A 153 -6.29 -12.35 10.85
C GLY A 153 -5.20 -11.80 9.98
N TRP A 154 -5.30 -10.50 9.68
CA TRP A 154 -4.36 -9.84 8.82
C TRP A 154 -4.05 -8.42 9.29
N GLU A 155 -2.83 -8.01 8.99
CA GLU A 155 -2.36 -6.64 9.10
C GLU A 155 -1.77 -6.21 7.77
N VAL A 156 -2.22 -5.05 7.27
CA VAL A 156 -1.60 -4.34 6.16
C VAL A 156 -0.87 -3.14 6.74
N LEU A 157 0.42 -3.00 6.46
CA LEU A 157 1.18 -1.79 6.74
C LEU A 157 1.66 -1.20 5.41
N LEU A 158 1.16 -0.01 5.10
CA LEU A 158 1.60 0.76 3.94
C LEU A 158 2.54 1.86 4.44
N ASN A 159 3.83 1.75 4.13
CA ASN A 159 4.83 2.72 4.56
C ASN A 159 4.97 3.89 3.55
N PRO A 160 5.53 5.04 3.98
CA PRO A 160 5.63 6.24 3.15
C PRO A 160 7.06 6.52 2.64
N ASP A 161 8.01 5.61 2.87
CA ASP A 161 9.45 5.87 2.74
C ASP A 161 10.26 4.69 2.20
N GLU A 162 9.65 3.75 1.47
CA GLU A 162 10.36 2.56 0.94
C GLU A 162 11.45 2.96 -0.04
N GLU A 163 11.14 3.88 -0.96
CA GLU A 163 12.01 4.31 -2.05
C GLU A 163 13.24 5.11 -1.56
N ILE A 164 13.24 5.46 -0.26
CA ILE A 164 14.34 6.16 0.43
C ILE A 164 14.95 5.33 1.58
N GLY A 165 14.61 4.03 1.63
CA GLY A 165 15.25 3.02 2.48
C GLY A 165 14.53 2.71 3.79
N SER A 166 13.24 3.03 3.91
CA SER A 166 12.35 2.70 5.04
C SER A 166 12.87 3.07 6.43
N ARG A 167 13.68 4.13 6.56
CA ARG A 167 14.32 4.47 7.85
C ARG A 167 13.31 4.83 8.93
N GLY A 168 12.24 5.53 8.58
CA GLY A 168 11.17 5.91 9.50
C GLY A 168 10.25 4.74 9.81
N SER A 169 9.96 3.89 8.82
CA SER A 169 9.01 2.78 8.96
C SER A 169 9.61 1.46 9.44
N ALA A 170 10.92 1.28 9.39
CA ALA A 170 11.61 0.05 9.84
C ALA A 170 11.20 -0.43 11.25
N PRO A 171 11.06 0.45 12.27
CA PRO A 171 10.56 0.02 13.58
C PRO A 171 9.14 -0.59 13.53
N LEU A 172 8.25 -0.03 12.70
CA LEU A 172 6.88 -0.53 12.53
C LEU A 172 6.86 -1.90 11.84
N LEU A 173 7.73 -2.10 10.84
CA LEU A 173 7.92 -3.38 10.15
C LEU A 173 8.42 -4.45 11.12
N ALA A 174 9.42 -4.13 11.94
CA ALA A 174 9.96 -5.02 12.95
C ALA A 174 8.91 -5.38 14.04
N GLU A 175 8.06 -4.43 14.42
CA GLU A 175 6.93 -4.67 15.33
C GLU A 175 5.90 -5.63 14.71
N ALA A 176 5.53 -5.42 13.44
CA ALA A 176 4.60 -6.28 12.73
C ALA A 176 5.17 -7.71 12.56
N ALA A 177 6.44 -7.85 12.20
CA ALA A 177 7.08 -9.15 12.02
C ALA A 177 7.02 -10.06 13.26
N ARG A 178 7.03 -9.49 14.47
CA ARG A 178 6.90 -10.26 15.73
C ARG A 178 5.48 -10.76 16.01
N ARG A 179 4.47 -10.18 15.39
CA ARG A 179 3.04 -10.45 15.67
C ARG A 179 2.40 -11.43 14.68
N HIS A 180 3.08 -11.75 13.57
CA HIS A 180 2.50 -12.53 12.48
C HIS A 180 3.31 -13.79 12.21
N HIS A 181 2.62 -14.83 11.73
CA HIS A 181 3.23 -16.12 11.41
C HIS A 181 3.86 -16.13 10.02
N LEU A 182 3.33 -15.31 9.11
CA LEU A 182 3.73 -15.19 7.71
C LEU A 182 3.73 -13.71 7.31
N GLY A 183 4.67 -13.32 6.46
CA GLY A 183 4.74 -11.97 5.88
C GLY A 183 4.89 -12.03 4.36
N LEU A 184 4.13 -11.19 3.67
CA LEU A 184 4.30 -10.87 2.25
C LEU A 184 4.70 -9.40 2.16
N ILE A 185 5.90 -9.16 1.63
CA ILE A 185 6.56 -7.84 1.58
C ILE A 185 6.92 -7.57 0.14
#